data_AF-A0A161SHE7-F1
#
_entry.id   AF-A0A161SHE7-F1
#
_cell.length_a   1.000
_cell.length_b   1.000
_cell.length_c   1.000
_cell.angle_alpha   90.00
_cell.angle_beta   90.00
_cell.angle_gamma   90.00
#
_symmetry.space_group_name_H-M   'P 1'
#
loop_
_entity.id
_entity.type
_entity.pdbx_description
1 polymer ?
#
loop_
_entity_poly.entity_id
_entity_poly.type
_entity_poly.pdbx_seq_one_letter_code
_entity_poly.pdbx_strand_id
1 'polypeptide(L)'
;MKEREEFAEYLIRDWRTYCTEENFLGIGSSRKVYKAGEWVIKVHLHPIGHLQSLNEMVICNAMKAKGLGSMFAEVHYVDERIAIQRYCAPIKRMNNQSFEIDMKEHASLLPDHYEEALRTLDREFEGFDLKDSDNYGLNKRRKLVFIDYGMTRSLYEKEWVPLAESGVLPQIDFDVCDRCGEKKELRMYGKADQDKRCYSCGKE
;
A
#
# COMPACT_ATOMS: atom_id res chain seq x y z
N MET A 1 18.10 -7.88 16.67
CA MET A 1 17.42 -8.75 15.69
C MET A 1 16.35 -9.56 16.41
N LYS A 2 16.73 -10.32 17.45
CA LYS A 2 15.83 -11.04 18.35
C LYS A 2 14.66 -10.21 18.93
N GLU A 3 14.94 -9.04 19.49
CA GLU A 3 13.89 -8.14 20.02
C GLU A 3 12.88 -7.65 18.95
N ARG A 4 13.31 -7.56 17.68
CA ARG A 4 12.42 -7.13 16.58
C ARG A 4 11.47 -8.23 16.15
N GLU A 5 11.94 -9.47 16.15
CA GLU A 5 11.15 -10.67 15.85
C GLU A 5 10.15 -10.92 16.98
N GLU A 6 10.59 -10.84 18.24
CA GLU A 6 9.71 -10.94 19.42
C GLU A 6 8.62 -9.86 19.41
N PHE A 7 8.93 -8.63 19.01
CA PHE A 7 7.92 -7.58 18.86
C PHE A 7 6.94 -7.89 17.72
N ALA A 8 7.40 -8.43 16.60
CA ALA A 8 6.52 -8.82 15.50
C ALA A 8 5.56 -9.95 15.90
N GLU A 9 6.01 -10.92 16.70
CA GLU A 9 5.13 -11.95 17.28
C GLU A 9 4.04 -11.36 18.20
N TYR A 10 4.39 -10.36 19.01
CA TYR A 10 3.41 -9.62 19.81
C TYR A 10 2.40 -8.89 18.92
N LEU A 11 2.86 -8.24 17.85
CA LEU A 11 1.97 -7.60 16.87
C LEU A 11 0.98 -8.60 16.26
N ILE A 12 1.40 -9.83 15.92
CA ILE A 12 0.47 -10.84 15.37
C ILE A 12 -0.67 -11.15 16.34
N ARG A 13 -0.36 -11.26 17.64
CA ARG A 13 -1.34 -11.61 18.67
C ARG A 13 -2.30 -10.46 19.00
N ASP A 14 -1.75 -9.27 19.18
CA ASP A 14 -2.46 -8.12 19.76
C ASP A 14 -2.56 -6.92 18.79
N TRP A 15 -2.50 -7.15 17.48
CA TRP A 15 -2.50 -6.09 16.45
C TRP A 15 -3.58 -5.02 16.63
N ARG A 16 -4.77 -5.41 17.11
CA ARG A 16 -5.91 -4.48 17.31
C ARG A 16 -5.56 -3.34 18.26
N THR A 17 -4.68 -3.55 19.26
CA THR A 17 -4.29 -2.49 20.20
C THR A 17 -3.46 -1.40 19.54
N TYR A 18 -2.87 -1.68 18.38
CA TYR A 18 -2.08 -0.74 17.60
C TYR A 18 -2.89 -0.07 16.49
N CYS A 19 -4.08 -0.57 16.18
CA CYS A 19 -4.97 0.00 15.18
C CYS A 19 -5.80 1.16 15.75
N THR A 20 -5.10 2.21 16.19
CA THR A 20 -5.69 3.45 16.71
C THR A 20 -5.59 4.57 15.69
N GLU A 21 -6.35 5.66 15.90
CA GLU A 21 -6.29 6.85 15.05
C GLU A 21 -4.88 7.50 15.06
N GLU A 22 -4.17 7.48 16.19
CA GLU A 22 -2.81 8.04 16.25
C GLU A 22 -1.80 7.25 15.41
N ASN A 23 -2.06 5.96 15.20
CA ASN A 23 -1.21 5.06 14.43
C ASN A 23 -1.68 4.93 12.98
N PHE A 24 -2.83 5.47 12.61
CA PHE A 24 -3.39 5.34 11.27
C PHE A 24 -2.51 6.06 10.23
N LEU A 25 -2.15 5.35 9.16
CA LEU A 25 -1.34 5.87 8.06
C LEU A 25 -2.17 6.15 6.81
N GLY A 26 -3.20 5.35 6.55
CA GLY A 26 -3.98 5.49 5.34
C GLY A 26 -4.90 4.30 5.10
N ILE A 27 -5.78 4.47 4.12
CA ILE A 27 -6.77 3.47 3.73
C ILE A 27 -6.83 3.38 2.21
N GLY A 28 -6.58 2.18 1.69
CA GLY A 28 -6.81 1.83 0.29
C GLY A 28 -8.19 1.21 0.10
N SER A 29 -8.47 0.74 -1.11
CA SER A 29 -9.75 0.10 -1.42
C SER A 29 -10.00 -1.18 -0.61
N SER A 30 -8.95 -1.97 -0.35
CA SER A 30 -9.06 -3.29 0.27
C SER A 30 -8.36 -3.41 1.63
N ARG A 31 -7.60 -2.39 2.07
CA ARG A 31 -6.75 -2.45 3.29
C ARG A 31 -6.71 -1.12 4.04
N LYS A 32 -6.69 -1.16 5.38
CA LYS A 32 -6.28 -0.04 6.25
C LYS A 32 -4.85 -0.28 6.74
N VAL A 33 -4.06 0.78 6.89
CA VAL A 33 -2.65 0.66 7.30
C VAL A 33 -2.41 1.45 8.58
N TYR A 34 -1.75 0.80 9.54
CA TYR A 34 -1.40 1.38 10.84
C TYR A 34 0.09 1.18 11.12
N LYS A 35 0.74 2.17 11.73
CA LYS A 35 2.13 2.09 12.15
C LYS A 35 2.24 1.50 13.55
N ALA A 36 3.14 0.54 13.73
CA ALA A 36 3.49 -0.01 15.03
C ALA A 36 5.03 -0.10 15.16
N GLY A 37 5.63 0.94 15.72
CA GLY A 37 7.09 1.03 15.85
C GLY A 37 7.80 1.04 14.49
N GLU A 38 8.62 0.02 14.22
CA GLU A 38 9.31 -0.17 12.94
C GLU A 38 8.53 -1.05 11.92
N TRP A 39 7.27 -1.35 12.22
CA TRP A 39 6.38 -2.17 11.40
C TRP A 39 5.13 -1.39 10.99
N VAL A 40 4.45 -1.90 9.98
CA VAL A 40 3.07 -1.54 9.64
C VAL A 40 2.19 -2.77 9.74
N ILE A 41 0.97 -2.56 10.20
CA ILE A 41 -0.12 -3.54 10.20
C ILE A 41 -1.06 -3.12 9.07
N LYS A 42 -1.17 -3.96 8.04
CA LYS A 42 -2.16 -3.82 6.97
C LYS A 42 -3.37 -4.67 7.34
N VAL A 43 -4.46 -4.05 7.78
CA VAL A 43 -5.72 -4.73 8.09
C VAL A 43 -6.50 -4.94 6.80
N HIS A 44 -6.87 -6.18 6.51
CA HIS A 44 -7.64 -6.54 5.33
C HIS A 44 -9.12 -6.19 5.53
N LEU A 45 -9.66 -5.31 4.69
CA LEU A 45 -11.08 -4.95 4.69
C LEU A 45 -11.90 -5.87 3.77
N HIS A 46 -11.22 -6.53 2.84
CA HIS A 46 -11.80 -7.43 1.84
C HIS A 46 -10.80 -8.56 1.52
N PRO A 47 -11.24 -9.75 1.08
CA PRO A 47 -10.35 -10.85 0.67
C PRO A 47 -9.25 -10.46 -0.34
N ILE A 48 -9.53 -9.48 -1.22
CA ILE A 48 -8.52 -8.93 -2.14
C ILE A 48 -7.31 -8.34 -1.37
N GLY A 49 -7.53 -7.73 -0.20
CA GLY A 49 -6.44 -7.23 0.64
C GLY A 49 -5.52 -8.35 1.11
N HIS A 50 -6.09 -9.51 1.48
CA HIS A 50 -5.32 -10.69 1.83
C HIS A 50 -4.52 -11.23 0.64
N LEU A 51 -5.14 -11.33 -0.55
CA LEU A 51 -4.47 -11.76 -1.77
C LEU A 51 -3.31 -10.84 -2.15
N GLN A 52 -3.50 -9.52 -2.06
CA GLN A 52 -2.42 -8.55 -2.27
C GLN A 52 -1.25 -8.79 -1.29
N SER A 53 -1.53 -8.95 0.00
CA SER A 53 -0.49 -9.18 1.00
C SER A 53 0.25 -10.51 0.81
N LEU A 54 -0.44 -11.58 0.38
CA LEU A 54 0.19 -12.84 0.02
C LEU A 54 1.13 -12.68 -1.19
N ASN A 55 0.68 -11.96 -2.22
CA ASN A 55 1.51 -11.64 -3.38
C ASN A 55 2.75 -10.82 -2.98
N GLU A 56 2.60 -9.81 -2.11
CA GLU A 56 3.74 -9.04 -1.58
C GLU A 56 4.76 -9.97 -0.91
N MET A 57 4.31 -10.92 -0.09
CA MET A 57 5.22 -11.88 0.56
C MET A 57 5.96 -12.76 -0.47
N VAL A 58 5.25 -13.29 -1.46
CA VAL A 58 5.85 -14.13 -2.53
C VAL A 58 6.86 -13.32 -3.36
N ILE A 59 6.47 -12.13 -3.81
CA ILE A 59 7.30 -11.24 -4.61
C ILE A 59 8.55 -10.82 -3.82
N CYS A 60 8.39 -10.43 -2.56
CA CYS A 60 9.51 -10.02 -1.71
C CYS A 60 10.56 -11.14 -1.61
N ASN A 61 10.13 -12.37 -1.37
CA ASN A 61 11.02 -13.52 -1.26
C ASN A 61 11.73 -13.83 -2.59
N ALA A 62 11.02 -13.75 -3.71
CA ALA A 62 11.63 -13.92 -5.03
C ALA A 62 12.65 -12.82 -5.36
N MET A 63 12.34 -11.56 -5.03
CA MET A 63 13.24 -10.43 -5.23
C MET A 63 14.48 -10.52 -4.34
N LYS A 64 14.36 -10.99 -3.09
CA LYS A 64 15.50 -11.30 -2.23
C LYS A 64 16.43 -12.35 -2.87
N ALA A 65 15.86 -13.43 -3.42
CA ALA A 65 16.64 -14.46 -4.09
C ALA A 65 17.39 -13.94 -5.33
N LYS A 66 16.88 -12.90 -5.99
CA LYS A 66 17.52 -12.20 -7.12
C LYS A 66 18.50 -11.09 -6.69
N GLY A 67 18.73 -10.87 -5.39
CA GLY A 67 19.60 -9.80 -4.89
C GLY A 67 18.95 -8.41 -4.89
N LEU A 68 17.65 -8.29 -5.19
CA LEU A 68 16.90 -7.04 -5.29
C LEU A 68 16.09 -6.72 -4.01
N GLY A 69 16.13 -7.59 -3.01
CA GLY A 69 15.26 -7.54 -1.83
C GLY A 69 15.33 -6.25 -1.00
N SER A 70 16.45 -5.51 -1.05
CA SER A 70 16.59 -4.23 -0.32
C SER A 70 15.70 -3.10 -0.85
N MET A 71 15.15 -3.27 -2.06
CA MET A 71 14.19 -2.34 -2.67
C MET A 71 12.74 -2.60 -2.26
N PHE A 72 12.48 -3.66 -1.49
CA PHE A 72 11.13 -4.07 -1.12
C PHE A 72 10.97 -4.02 0.40
N ALA A 73 9.88 -3.42 0.87
CA ALA A 73 9.52 -3.48 2.27
C ALA A 73 9.13 -4.91 2.62
N GLU A 74 9.93 -5.53 3.48
CA GLU A 74 9.81 -6.92 3.86
C GLU A 74 8.46 -7.22 4.51
N VAL A 75 7.75 -8.21 3.98
CA VAL A 75 6.56 -8.79 4.61
C VAL A 75 7.00 -9.88 5.57
N HIS A 76 6.67 -9.72 6.85
CA HIS A 76 7.03 -10.64 7.91
C HIS A 76 5.94 -11.69 8.17
N TYR A 77 4.67 -11.31 8.05
CA TYR A 77 3.54 -12.16 8.36
C TYR A 77 2.32 -11.80 7.51
N VAL A 78 1.52 -12.81 7.15
CA VAL A 78 0.23 -12.65 6.48
C VAL A 78 -0.74 -13.72 7.01
N ASP A 79 -1.94 -13.30 7.39
CA ASP A 79 -3.12 -14.17 7.53
C ASP A 79 -4.33 -13.54 6.82
N GLU A 80 -5.50 -14.16 6.94
CA GLU A 80 -6.73 -13.66 6.30
C GLU A 80 -7.12 -12.24 6.75
N ARG A 81 -6.69 -11.79 7.93
CA ARG A 81 -7.12 -10.55 8.57
C ARG A 81 -6.09 -9.44 8.47
N ILE A 82 -4.81 -9.76 8.56
CA ILE A 82 -3.72 -8.78 8.58
C ILE A 82 -2.50 -9.23 7.80
N ALA A 83 -1.67 -8.24 7.45
CA ALA A 83 -0.27 -8.44 7.14
C ALA A 83 0.62 -7.51 7.97
N ILE A 84 1.81 -7.99 8.30
CA ILE A 84 2.84 -7.21 8.97
C ILE A 84 3.99 -7.00 8.02
N GLN A 85 4.31 -5.74 7.75
CA GLN A 85 5.37 -5.36 6.81
C GLN A 85 6.30 -4.33 7.46
N ARG A 86 7.55 -4.28 7.02
CA ARG A 86 8.51 -3.28 7.48
C ARG A 86 8.02 -1.87 7.17
N TYR A 87 8.02 -0.99 8.18
CA TYR A 87 7.68 0.42 7.96
C TYR A 87 8.77 1.13 7.16
N CYS A 88 8.35 1.86 6.12
CA CYS A 88 9.15 2.83 5.40
C CYS A 88 8.50 4.21 5.54
N ALA A 89 9.31 5.27 5.59
CA ALA A 89 8.76 6.62 5.74
C ALA A 89 7.99 7.02 4.47
N PRO A 90 6.78 7.61 4.57
CA PRO A 90 5.98 7.93 3.40
C PRO A 90 6.66 9.01 2.54
N ILE A 91 6.40 8.96 1.24
CA ILE A 91 6.75 10.05 0.32
C ILE A 91 5.77 11.20 0.54
N LYS A 92 6.29 12.43 0.47
CA LYS A 92 5.43 13.61 0.60
C LYS A 92 4.58 13.75 -0.67
N ARG A 93 3.27 13.58 -0.52
CA ARG A 93 2.27 13.89 -1.55
C ARG A 93 2.37 15.35 -2.03
N MET A 94 2.05 15.58 -3.29
CA MET A 94 1.99 16.92 -3.89
C MET A 94 0.53 17.38 -3.95
N ASN A 95 0.20 18.51 -3.33
CA ASN A 95 -1.20 19.00 -3.27
C ASN A 95 -2.19 17.92 -2.77
N ASN A 96 -1.79 17.17 -1.73
CA ASN A 96 -2.53 16.05 -1.14
C ASN A 96 -2.82 14.87 -2.08
N GLN A 97 -2.09 14.75 -3.20
CA GLN A 97 -2.22 13.68 -4.19
C GLN A 97 -0.94 12.85 -4.30
N SER A 98 -1.12 11.58 -4.64
CA SER A 98 -0.06 10.81 -5.26
C SER A 98 0.35 11.41 -6.61
N PHE A 99 1.51 11.00 -7.10
CA PHE A 99 2.03 11.38 -8.41
C PHE A 99 2.77 10.19 -9.01
N GLU A 100 2.91 10.17 -10.34
CA GLU A 100 3.70 9.13 -10.99
C GLU A 100 5.21 9.39 -10.80
N ILE A 101 5.96 8.36 -10.41
CA ILE A 101 7.41 8.42 -10.31
C ILE A 101 8.02 8.57 -11.72
N ASP A 102 8.43 9.79 -12.05
CA ASP A 102 9.27 10.08 -13.22
C ASP A 102 10.75 9.75 -12.96
N MET A 103 11.39 9.01 -13.89
CA MET A 103 12.76 8.53 -13.70
C MET A 103 13.84 9.63 -13.81
N LYS A 104 13.53 10.75 -14.47
CA LYS A 104 14.45 11.89 -14.63
C LYS A 104 14.29 12.86 -13.48
N GLU A 105 13.06 13.28 -13.19
CA GLU A 105 12.76 14.25 -12.13
C GLU A 105 13.09 13.68 -10.75
N HIS A 106 12.86 12.37 -10.55
CA HIS A 106 13.07 11.71 -9.27
C HIS A 106 14.36 10.88 -9.19
N ALA A 107 15.31 11.06 -10.12
CA ALA A 107 16.54 10.28 -10.20
C ALA A 107 17.31 10.17 -8.86
N SER A 108 17.29 11.23 -8.05
CA SER A 108 17.94 11.24 -6.73
C SER A 108 17.33 10.26 -5.71
N LEU A 109 16.06 9.92 -5.86
CA LEU A 109 15.33 8.98 -5.01
C LEU A 109 15.49 7.53 -5.47
N LEU A 110 15.82 7.30 -6.75
CA LEU A 110 15.90 5.95 -7.29
C LEU A 110 17.04 5.15 -6.66
N PRO A 111 16.79 3.91 -6.20
CA PRO A 111 17.85 2.97 -5.86
C PRO A 111 18.56 2.45 -7.12
N ASP A 112 19.76 1.90 -6.93
CA ASP A 112 20.42 1.13 -7.98
C ASP A 112 19.52 -0.06 -8.38
N HIS A 113 19.55 -0.47 -9.65
CA HIS A 113 18.72 -1.57 -10.19
C HIS A 113 17.20 -1.35 -10.15
N TYR A 114 16.73 -0.11 -9.95
CA TYR A 114 15.30 0.22 -9.95
C TYR A 114 14.56 -0.24 -11.22
N GLU A 115 15.11 0.07 -12.40
CA GLU A 115 14.49 -0.37 -13.66
C GLU A 115 14.47 -1.89 -13.84
N GLU A 116 15.49 -2.58 -13.30
CA GLU A 116 15.54 -4.04 -13.30
C GLU A 116 14.40 -4.61 -12.47
N ALA A 117 14.20 -4.09 -11.25
CA ALA A 117 13.08 -4.47 -10.40
C ALA A 117 11.73 -4.22 -11.07
N LEU A 118 11.51 -3.05 -11.70
CA LEU A 118 10.28 -2.76 -12.43
C LEU A 118 10.02 -3.76 -13.56
N ARG A 119 11.05 -4.07 -14.37
CA ARG A 119 10.92 -5.07 -15.44
C ARG A 119 10.61 -6.47 -14.91
N THR A 120 11.21 -6.86 -13.79
CA THR A 120 10.94 -8.14 -13.15
C THR A 120 9.51 -8.20 -12.60
N LEU A 121 9.04 -7.15 -11.93
CA LEU A 121 7.66 -7.05 -11.43
C LEU A 121 6.64 -7.18 -12.56
N ASP A 122 6.83 -6.44 -13.66
CA ASP A 122 5.91 -6.49 -14.80
C ASP A 122 5.92 -7.87 -15.49
N ARG A 123 7.11 -8.43 -15.77
CA ARG A 123 7.23 -9.66 -16.58
C ARG A 123 6.94 -10.96 -15.82
N GLU A 124 7.37 -11.04 -14.57
CA GLU A 124 7.30 -12.29 -13.80
C GLU A 124 6.08 -12.35 -12.88
N PHE A 125 5.56 -11.19 -12.47
CA PHE A 125 4.49 -11.11 -11.46
C PHE A 125 3.25 -10.35 -11.94
N GLU A 126 3.26 -9.88 -13.21
CA GLU A 126 2.17 -9.07 -13.76
C GLU A 126 1.86 -7.84 -12.89
N GLY A 127 2.89 -7.25 -12.28
CA GLY A 127 2.73 -6.13 -11.35
C GLY A 127 1.94 -4.97 -11.96
N PHE A 128 1.00 -4.43 -11.19
CA PHE A 128 0.12 -3.35 -11.62
C PHE A 128 0.34 -2.11 -10.76
N ASP A 129 0.11 -0.94 -11.36
CA ASP A 129 0.22 0.38 -10.72
C ASP A 129 1.57 0.66 -10.03
N LEU A 130 2.65 0.12 -10.62
CA LEU A 130 3.95 0.09 -9.96
C LEU A 130 4.60 1.47 -9.74
N LYS A 131 4.13 2.53 -10.39
CA LYS A 131 4.78 3.85 -10.38
C LYS A 131 4.05 4.92 -9.59
N ASP A 132 2.89 4.61 -9.00
CA ASP A 132 2.22 5.58 -8.13
C ASP A 132 3.08 5.83 -6.87
N SER A 133 3.28 7.10 -6.49
CA SER A 133 4.14 7.48 -5.37
C SER A 133 3.71 6.91 -4.02
N ASP A 134 2.42 6.61 -3.83
CA ASP A 134 1.91 6.03 -2.58
C ASP A 134 2.25 4.54 -2.44
N ASN A 135 2.65 3.90 -3.55
CA ASN A 135 3.17 2.53 -3.54
C ASN A 135 4.64 2.46 -3.09
N TYR A 136 5.23 3.61 -2.71
CA TYR A 136 6.60 3.73 -2.24
C TYR A 136 6.73 4.37 -0.85
N GLY A 137 7.75 3.92 -0.13
CA GLY A 137 8.31 4.62 1.02
C GLY A 137 9.78 4.94 0.80
N LEU A 138 10.39 5.58 1.80
CA LEU A 138 11.80 5.94 1.84
C LEU A 138 12.53 5.11 2.89
N ASN A 139 13.66 4.54 2.50
CA ASN A 139 14.60 3.95 3.44
C ASN A 139 15.47 5.01 4.13
N LYS A 140 16.35 4.57 5.04
CA LYS A 140 17.29 5.44 5.78
C LYS A 140 18.27 6.22 4.89
N ARG A 141 18.52 5.76 3.66
CA ARG A 141 19.35 6.44 2.65
C ARG A 141 18.54 7.38 1.76
N ARG A 142 17.26 7.61 2.08
CA ARG A 142 16.30 8.39 1.29
C ARG A 142 16.13 7.87 -0.14
N LYS A 143 16.24 6.56 -0.33
CA LYS A 143 15.94 5.88 -1.59
C LYS A 143 14.55 5.25 -1.54
N LEU A 144 13.90 5.17 -2.70
CA LEU A 144 12.60 4.54 -2.87
C LEU A 144 12.66 3.05 -2.46
N VAL A 145 11.62 2.61 -1.80
CA VAL A 145 11.35 1.21 -1.44
C VAL A 145 9.89 0.94 -1.78
N PHE A 146 9.62 -0.13 -2.52
CA PHE A 146 8.26 -0.59 -2.80
C PHE A 146 7.60 -1.03 -1.48
N ILE A 147 6.45 -0.44 -1.14
CA ILE A 147 5.66 -0.80 0.05
C ILE A 147 4.32 -1.43 -0.32
N ASP A 148 3.79 -1.13 -1.50
CA ASP A 148 2.60 -1.77 -2.07
C ASP A 148 2.92 -2.28 -3.48
N TYR A 149 3.06 -3.60 -3.59
CA TYR A 149 3.50 -4.26 -4.83
C TYR A 149 2.81 -5.61 -5.01
N GLY A 150 1.69 -5.82 -4.32
CA GLY A 150 0.92 -7.07 -4.33
C GLY A 150 -0.19 -7.13 -5.37
N MET A 151 -0.53 -5.98 -5.97
CA MET A 151 -1.56 -5.94 -7.00
C MET A 151 -1.00 -6.46 -8.33
N THR A 152 -1.62 -7.53 -8.84
CA THR A 152 -1.35 -8.03 -10.19
C THR A 152 -2.41 -7.52 -11.15
N ARG A 153 -2.07 -7.43 -12.45
CA ARG A 153 -3.01 -7.03 -13.50
C ARG A 153 -4.24 -7.93 -13.53
N SER A 154 -4.05 -9.25 -13.40
CA SER A 154 -5.15 -10.20 -13.35
C SER A 154 -6.07 -10.00 -12.13
N LEU A 155 -5.50 -9.76 -10.93
CA LEU A 155 -6.30 -9.50 -9.72
C LEU A 155 -7.08 -8.19 -9.85
N TYR A 156 -6.44 -7.15 -10.40
CA TYR A 156 -7.08 -5.87 -10.65
C TYR A 156 -8.24 -5.99 -11.65
N GLU A 157 -7.99 -6.52 -12.83
CA GLU A 157 -8.97 -6.54 -13.92
C GLU A 157 -10.13 -7.52 -13.67
N LYS A 158 -9.84 -8.70 -13.10
CA LYS A 158 -10.85 -9.77 -12.95
C LYS A 158 -11.63 -9.72 -11.65
N GLU A 159 -11.05 -9.15 -10.59
CA GLU A 159 -11.70 -9.12 -9.28
C GLU A 159 -11.96 -7.69 -8.79
N TRP A 160 -10.94 -6.84 -8.79
CA TRP A 160 -11.08 -5.48 -8.24
C TRP A 160 -12.05 -4.62 -9.05
N VAL A 161 -11.89 -4.55 -10.38
CA VAL A 161 -12.72 -3.71 -11.26
C VAL A 161 -14.21 -4.05 -11.14
N PRO A 162 -14.65 -5.32 -11.27
CA PRO A 162 -16.07 -5.66 -11.13
C PRO A 162 -16.67 -5.28 -9.76
N LEU A 163 -15.89 -5.44 -8.67
CA LEU A 163 -16.33 -5.06 -7.33
C LEU A 163 -16.38 -3.54 -7.14
N ALA A 164 -15.45 -2.82 -7.75
CA ALA A 164 -15.41 -1.36 -7.72
C ALA A 164 -16.57 -0.73 -8.52
N GLU A 165 -16.91 -1.31 -9.67
CA GLU A 165 -18.04 -0.85 -10.51
C GLU A 165 -19.40 -1.13 -9.87
N SER A 166 -19.54 -2.25 -9.16
CA SER A 166 -20.75 -2.61 -8.42
C SER A 166 -20.90 -1.90 -7.07
N GLY A 167 -19.89 -1.14 -6.65
CA GLY A 167 -19.89 -0.38 -5.40
C GLY A 167 -19.62 -1.20 -4.15
N VAL A 168 -19.06 -2.40 -4.28
CA VAL A 168 -18.59 -3.21 -3.14
C VAL A 168 -17.23 -2.69 -2.64
N LEU A 169 -16.33 -2.35 -3.57
CA LEU A 169 -15.06 -1.69 -3.25
C LEU A 169 -15.11 -0.21 -3.65
N PRO A 170 -14.42 0.67 -2.91
CA PRO A 170 -14.35 2.06 -3.31
C PRO A 170 -13.31 2.26 -4.40
N GLN A 171 -13.66 3.09 -5.38
CA GLN A 171 -12.74 3.74 -6.30
C GLN A 171 -12.22 5.01 -5.62
N ILE A 172 -10.98 5.38 -5.90
CA ILE A 172 -10.41 6.63 -5.41
C ILE A 172 -10.65 7.71 -6.45
N ASP A 173 -11.33 8.78 -6.05
CA ASP A 173 -11.53 9.98 -6.85
C ASP A 173 -10.92 11.18 -6.15
N PHE A 174 -10.36 12.14 -6.89
CA PHE A 174 -9.72 13.30 -6.30
C PHE A 174 -10.57 14.56 -6.49
N ASP A 175 -11.37 14.86 -5.47
CA ASP A 175 -12.34 15.95 -5.50
C ASP A 175 -12.40 16.70 -4.16
N VAL A 176 -13.18 17.78 -4.13
CA VAL A 176 -13.44 18.57 -2.93
C VAL A 176 -14.41 17.80 -2.04
N CYS A 177 -14.03 17.60 -0.77
CA CYS A 177 -14.94 17.00 0.19
C CYS A 177 -16.06 17.97 0.58
N ASP A 178 -17.32 17.53 0.48
CA ASP A 178 -18.51 18.35 0.80
C ASP A 178 -18.56 18.82 2.25
N ARG A 179 -17.89 18.10 3.16
CA ARG A 179 -17.93 18.39 4.61
C ARG A 179 -16.78 19.27 5.09
N CYS A 180 -15.56 19.09 4.58
CA CYS A 180 -14.40 19.88 5.02
C CYS A 180 -13.91 20.90 3.99
N GLY A 181 -14.42 20.87 2.75
CA GLY A 181 -14.05 21.82 1.69
C GLY A 181 -12.64 21.65 1.12
N GLU A 182 -11.87 20.67 1.61
CA GLU A 182 -10.51 20.41 1.14
C GLU A 182 -10.51 19.42 -0.03
N LYS A 183 -9.69 19.69 -1.04
CA LYS A 183 -9.44 18.79 -2.17
C LYS A 183 -8.53 17.64 -1.71
N LYS A 184 -9.04 16.41 -1.73
CA LYS A 184 -8.35 15.20 -1.28
C LYS A 184 -8.92 13.94 -1.93
N GLU A 185 -8.30 12.80 -1.67
CA GLU A 185 -8.83 11.50 -2.08
C GLU A 185 -10.17 11.22 -1.39
N LEU A 186 -11.17 10.95 -2.22
CA LEU A 186 -12.52 10.52 -1.85
C LEU A 186 -12.70 9.07 -2.26
N ARG A 187 -13.44 8.33 -1.45
CA ARG A 187 -13.74 6.90 -1.67
C ARG A 187 -15.12 6.80 -2.29
N MET A 188 -15.25 6.34 -3.52
CA MET A 188 -16.51 6.32 -4.27
C MET A 188 -16.98 4.88 -4.54
N TYR A 189 -18.17 4.54 -4.06
CA TYR A 189 -18.75 3.20 -4.11
C TYR A 189 -19.70 3.04 -5.30
N GLY A 190 -19.12 2.74 -6.46
CA GLY A 190 -19.87 2.57 -7.71
C GLY A 190 -20.27 3.90 -8.33
N LYS A 191 -20.76 3.84 -9.59
CA LYS A 191 -20.97 5.05 -10.43
C LYS A 191 -22.10 5.96 -9.94
N ALA A 192 -22.99 5.47 -9.08
CA ALA A 192 -24.14 6.23 -8.57
C ALA A 192 -23.87 6.92 -7.23
N ASP A 193 -22.72 6.69 -6.60
CA ASP A 193 -22.39 7.26 -5.30
C ASP A 193 -22.23 8.79 -5.39
N GLN A 194 -23.07 9.51 -4.66
CA GLN A 194 -23.06 10.97 -4.57
C GLN A 194 -22.44 11.49 -3.27
N ASP A 195 -22.06 10.60 -2.34
CA ASP A 195 -21.53 10.99 -1.04
C ASP A 195 -20.07 11.45 -1.17
N LYS A 196 -19.83 12.73 -1.48
CA LYS A 196 -18.46 13.27 -1.62
C LYS A 196 -17.83 13.61 -0.27
N ARG A 197 -17.85 12.67 0.68
CA ARG A 197 -17.13 12.77 1.95
C ARG A 197 -15.80 12.03 1.88
N CYS A 198 -14.77 12.61 2.48
CA CYS A 198 -13.50 11.93 2.68
C CYS A 198 -13.53 11.00 3.89
N TYR A 199 -12.50 10.17 4.05
CA TYR A 199 -12.34 9.27 5.19
C TYR A 199 -12.51 9.97 6.54
N SER A 200 -11.76 11.06 6.77
CA SER A 200 -11.82 11.79 8.04
C SER A 200 -13.18 12.49 8.30
N CYS A 201 -14.02 12.61 7.26
CA CYS A 201 -15.38 13.13 7.36
C CYS A 201 -16.45 12.02 7.55
N GLY A 202 -16.01 10.77 7.73
CA GLY A 202 -16.84 9.62 8.09
C GLY A 202 -17.23 8.72 6.93
N LYS A 203 -16.44 8.69 5.84
CA LYS A 203 -16.63 7.76 4.72
C LYS A 203 -15.53 6.71 4.70
N GLU A 204 -15.76 5.60 5.41
CA GLU A 204 -14.85 4.44 5.44
C GLU A 204 -14.95 3.59 4.17
#